data_AF-A0A9Q9YPM3-F1
#
_entry.id   AF-A0A9Q9YPM3-F1
#
_cell.length_a   1.000
_cell.length_b   1.000
_cell.length_c   1.000
_cell.angle_alpha   90.00
_cell.angle_beta   90.00
_cell.angle_gamma   90.00
#
_symmetry.space_group_name_H-M   'P 1'
#
loop_
_entity.id
_entity.type
_entity.pdbx_description
1 polymer ?
#
loop_
_entity_poly.entity_id
_entity_poly.type
_entity_poly.pdbx_seq_one_letter_code
_entity_poly.pdbx_strand_id
1 'polypeptide(L)'
;MPSFDLSPFFYSAAKFIKTAMSTPGGKVLVHCAMGLSRSSTLVLAYLMIHEGMTLVEAIKAVAQHRNICPNSGFMEQLRELDKKLHCHGTGL
;
A
#
# COMPACT_ATOMS: atom_id res chain seq x y z
N MET A 1 -6.07 -16.07 -6.37
CA MET A 1 -6.57 -15.75 -7.72
C MET A 1 -6.35 -14.27 -7.97
N PRO A 2 -5.83 -13.86 -9.14
CA PRO A 2 -5.58 -12.45 -9.46
C PRO A 2 -6.86 -11.61 -9.66
N SER A 3 -8.05 -12.21 -9.46
CA SER A 3 -9.35 -11.58 -9.63
C SER A 3 -9.92 -10.89 -8.37
N PHE A 4 -9.31 -11.06 -7.20
CA PHE A 4 -9.83 -10.40 -5.99
C PHE A 4 -9.56 -8.90 -6.03
N ASP A 5 -10.60 -8.10 -5.85
CA ASP A 5 -10.46 -6.65 -5.73
C ASP A 5 -10.13 -6.27 -4.28
N LEU A 6 -8.88 -5.91 -4.04
CA LEU A 6 -8.39 -5.46 -2.72
C LEU A 6 -8.48 -3.93 -2.59
N SER A 7 -8.72 -3.21 -3.69
CA SER A 7 -8.74 -1.75 -3.72
C SER A 7 -9.79 -1.09 -2.81
N PRO A 8 -10.98 -1.67 -2.56
CA PRO A 8 -11.94 -1.10 -1.61
C PRO A 8 -11.40 -1.00 -0.18
N PHE A 9 -10.37 -1.78 0.15
CA PHE A 9 -9.76 -1.81 1.48
C PHE A 9 -8.56 -0.89 1.64
N PHE A 10 -8.05 -0.26 0.57
CA PHE A 10 -6.83 0.54 0.63
C PHE A 10 -6.95 1.71 1.62
N TYR A 11 -7.99 2.53 1.49
CA TYR A 11 -8.18 3.70 2.36
C TYR A 11 -8.55 3.32 3.79
N SER A 12 -9.40 2.31 3.99
CA SER A 12 -9.80 1.87 5.34
C SER A 12 -8.63 1.24 6.10
N ALA A 13 -7.82 0.40 5.43
CA ALA A 13 -6.61 -0.15 6.02
C ALA A 13 -5.55 0.92 6.26
N ALA A 14 -5.32 1.83 5.30
CA ALA A 14 -4.37 2.93 5.46
C ALA A 14 -4.74 3.82 6.65
N LYS A 15 -6.02 4.18 6.79
CA LYS A 15 -6.54 4.94 7.93
C LYS A 15 -6.33 4.19 9.25
N PHE A 16 -6.62 2.89 9.29
CA PHE A 16 -6.38 2.07 10.48
C PHE A 16 -4.92 2.10 10.91
N ILE A 17 -3.99 1.90 9.96
CA ILE A 17 -2.55 1.95 10.22
C ILE A 17 -2.15 3.34 10.73
N LYS A 18 -2.58 4.42 10.06
CA LYS A 18 -2.21 5.79 10.45
C LYS A 18 -2.71 6.13 11.86
N THR A 19 -3.95 5.80 12.18
CA THR A 19 -4.53 6.05 13.50
C THR A 19 -3.76 5.31 14.60
N ALA A 20 -3.45 4.02 14.38
CA ALA A 20 -2.70 3.23 15.35
C ALA A 20 -1.27 3.78 15.53
N MET A 21 -0.58 4.15 14.44
CA MET A 21 0.77 4.72 14.49
C MET A 21 0.82 6.12 15.11
N SER A 22 -0.30 6.85 15.14
CA SER A 22 -0.40 8.17 15.80
C SER A 22 -0.60 8.08 17.31
N THR A 23 -0.86 6.87 17.84
CA THR A 23 -0.98 6.64 19.28
C THR A 23 0.41 6.47 19.91
N PRO A 24 0.72 7.14 21.04
CA PRO A 24 1.98 6.91 21.75
C PRO A 24 2.19 5.43 22.07
N GLY A 25 3.32 4.86 21.60
CA GLY A 25 3.63 3.44 21.76
C GLY A 25 2.88 2.48 20.82
N GLY A 26 2.09 3.00 19.88
CA GLY A 26 1.33 2.22 18.91
C GLY A 26 2.23 1.36 18.00
N LYS A 27 1.82 0.11 17.79
CA LYS A 27 2.49 -0.83 16.88
C LYS A 27 1.44 -1.58 16.07
N VAL A 28 1.72 -1.78 14.79
CA VAL A 28 0.81 -2.50 13.87
C VAL A 28 1.55 -3.65 13.22
N LEU A 29 0.93 -4.83 13.22
CA LEU A 29 1.33 -5.98 12.42
C LEU A 29 0.30 -6.18 11.30
N VAL A 30 0.73 -6.02 10.06
CA VAL A 30 -0.08 -6.38 8.88
C VAL A 30 0.41 -7.73 8.36
N HIS A 31 -0.42 -8.77 8.48
CA HIS A 31 -0.06 -10.12 8.04
C HIS A 31 -1.03 -10.69 7.01
N CYS A 32 -0.56 -11.69 6.29
CA CYS A 32 -1.40 -12.61 5.50
C CYS A 32 -0.80 -14.02 5.67
N ALA A 33 -1.14 -14.98 4.82
CA ALA A 33 -0.61 -16.36 4.95
C ALA A 33 0.94 -16.41 4.95
N MET A 34 1.59 -15.69 4.01
CA MET A 34 3.06 -15.69 3.87
C MET A 34 3.69 -14.30 4.06
N GLY A 35 2.87 -13.27 4.24
CA GLY A 35 3.36 -11.90 4.30
C GLY A 35 3.96 -11.38 2.98
N LEU A 36 3.68 -12.01 1.84
CA LEU A 36 4.29 -11.69 0.53
C LEU A 36 3.40 -10.87 -0.41
N SER A 37 2.08 -11.00 -0.32
CA SER A 37 1.16 -10.48 -1.36
C SER A 37 0.08 -9.58 -0.77
N ARG A 38 -1.00 -10.14 -0.19
CA ARG A 38 -2.13 -9.37 0.36
C ARG A 38 -1.70 -8.32 1.39
N SER A 39 -0.89 -8.72 2.36
CA SER A 39 -0.44 -7.82 3.42
C SER A 39 0.49 -6.72 2.91
N SER A 40 1.45 -7.06 2.04
CA SER A 40 2.33 -6.08 1.43
C SER A 40 1.57 -5.10 0.56
N THR A 41 0.53 -5.53 -0.17
CA THR A 41 -0.31 -4.61 -0.96
C THR A 41 -0.96 -3.54 -0.08
N LEU A 42 -1.48 -3.89 1.09
CA LEU A 42 -2.06 -2.90 2.02
C LEU A 42 -1.01 -1.98 2.64
N VAL A 43 0.20 -2.48 2.92
CA VAL A 43 1.31 -1.65 3.40
C VAL A 43 1.79 -0.67 2.32
N LEU A 44 1.91 -1.12 1.06
CA LEU A 44 2.25 -0.26 -0.07
C LEU A 44 1.20 0.84 -0.25
N ALA A 45 -0.09 0.48 -0.24
CA ALA A 45 -1.18 1.46 -0.32
C ALA A 45 -1.14 2.47 0.84
N TYR A 46 -0.83 2.04 2.06
CA TYR A 46 -0.63 2.94 3.21
C TYR A 46 0.47 3.96 2.96
N LEU A 47 1.65 3.51 2.52
CA LEU A 47 2.79 4.40 2.24
C LEU A 47 2.44 5.41 1.14
N MET A 48 1.74 4.98 0.10
CA MET A 48 1.30 5.88 -0.97
C MET A 48 0.30 6.92 -0.48
N ILE A 49 -0.72 6.49 0.28
CA ILE A 49 -1.82 7.37 0.72
C ILE A 49 -1.39 8.35 1.82
N HIS A 50 -0.60 7.90 2.81
CA HIS A 50 -0.30 8.68 4.02
C HIS A 50 1.12 9.20 4.11
N GLU A 51 2.07 8.61 3.38
CA GLU A 51 3.47 9.05 3.36
C GLU A 51 3.83 9.71 2.02
N GLY A 52 2.87 9.87 1.09
CA GLY A 52 3.03 10.59 -0.17
C GLY A 52 4.00 9.93 -1.16
N MET A 53 4.24 8.62 -1.01
CA MET A 53 5.15 7.88 -1.88
C MET A 53 4.47 7.51 -3.20
N THR A 54 5.22 7.56 -4.30
CA THR A 54 4.83 6.84 -5.54
C THR A 54 4.86 5.33 -5.31
N LEU A 55 4.19 4.57 -6.18
CA LEU A 55 4.23 3.10 -6.11
C LEU A 55 5.67 2.55 -6.14
N VAL A 56 6.55 3.15 -6.96
CA VAL A 56 7.96 2.72 -7.08
C VAL A 56 8.72 2.96 -5.78
N GLU A 57 8.52 4.11 -5.13
CA GLU A 57 9.15 4.44 -3.85
C GLU A 57 8.65 3.52 -2.73
N ALA A 58 7.35 3.29 -2.65
CA ALA A 58 6.75 2.40 -1.67
C ALA A 58 7.31 0.97 -1.80
N ILE A 59 7.44 0.45 -3.03
CA ILE A 59 8.02 -0.87 -3.28
C ILE A 59 9.48 -0.93 -2.81
N LYS A 60 10.30 0.08 -3.17
CA LYS A 60 11.70 0.14 -2.74
C LYS A 60 11.83 0.17 -1.23
N ALA A 61 11.04 1.00 -0.55
CA ALA A 61 11.06 1.14 0.91
C ALA A 61 10.75 -0.19 1.63
N VAL A 62 9.73 -0.92 1.17
CA VAL A 62 9.37 -2.22 1.77
C VAL A 62 10.38 -3.31 1.40
N ALA A 63 10.82 -3.35 0.14
CA ALA A 63 11.75 -4.36 -0.38
C ALA A 63 13.12 -4.33 0.31
N GLN A 64 13.55 -3.18 0.84
CA GLN A 64 14.76 -3.05 1.65
C GLN A 64 14.75 -3.89 2.95
N HIS A 65 13.55 -4.16 3.49
CA HIS A 65 13.39 -4.81 4.79
C HIS A 65 12.72 -6.18 4.68
N ARG A 66 12.02 -6.45 3.59
CA ARG A 66 11.28 -7.70 3.38
C ARG A 66 11.08 -7.98 1.89
N ASN A 67 11.31 -9.23 1.48
CA ASN A 67 10.89 -9.70 0.17
C ASN A 67 9.36 -9.61 0.04
N ILE A 68 8.88 -8.93 -0.99
CA ILE A 68 7.45 -8.78 -1.30
C ILE A 68 7.20 -9.15 -2.76
N CYS A 69 6.03 -9.73 -3.01
CA CYS A 69 5.57 -10.12 -4.33
C CYS A 69 4.03 -10.05 -4.39
N PRO A 70 3.44 -8.85 -4.43
CA PRO A 70 2.03 -8.70 -4.80
C PRO A 70 1.76 -9.43 -6.13
N ASN A 71 0.58 -10.05 -6.26
CA ASN A 71 0.23 -10.68 -7.54
C ASN A 71 -0.06 -9.59 -8.60
N SER A 72 -0.14 -9.99 -9.87
CA SER A 72 -0.35 -9.05 -10.99
C SER A 72 -1.61 -8.20 -10.86
N GLY A 73 -2.72 -8.75 -10.35
CA GLY A 73 -3.97 -8.01 -10.13
C GLY A 73 -3.84 -6.95 -9.03
N PHE A 74 -3.15 -7.27 -7.93
CA PHE A 74 -2.87 -6.28 -6.88
C PHE A 74 -1.88 -5.21 -7.33
N MET A 75 -0.89 -5.57 -8.16
CA MET A 75 0.00 -4.59 -8.77
C MET A 75 -0.75 -3.62 -9.65
N GLU A 76 -1.74 -4.09 -10.43
CA GLU A 76 -2.56 -3.20 -11.26
C GLU A 76 -3.44 -2.29 -10.41
N GLN A 77 -4.08 -2.80 -9.36
CA GLN A 77 -4.85 -1.98 -8.42
C GLN A 77 -3.99 -0.89 -7.76
N LEU A 78 -2.74 -1.20 -7.42
CA LEU A 78 -1.79 -0.21 -6.90
C LEU A 78 -1.37 0.82 -7.95
N ARG A 79 -1.20 0.44 -9.22
CA ARG A 79 -0.93 1.41 -10.30
C ARG A 79 -2.09 2.37 -10.49
N GLU A 80 -3.32 1.88 -10.43
CA GLU A 80 -4.51 2.73 -10.49
C GLU A 80 -4.60 3.68 -9.30
N LEU A 81 -4.21 3.24 -8.11
CA LEU A 81 -4.06 4.14 -6.96
C LEU A 81 -2.99 5.20 -7.21
N ASP A 82 -1.83 4.81 -7.74
CA ASP A 82 -0.70 5.72 -8.01
C ASP A 82 -1.09 6.83 -9.01
N LYS A 83 -1.78 6.46 -10.09
CA LYS A 83 -2.35 7.41 -11.06
C LYS A 83 -3.32 8.38 -10.37
N LYS A 84 -4.23 7.88 -9.53
CA LYS A 84 -5.20 8.74 -8.82
C LYS A 84 -4.53 9.72 -7.86
N LEU A 85 -3.45 9.33 -7.20
CA LEU A 85 -2.73 10.19 -6.25
C LEU A 85 -1.83 11.21 -6.95
N HIS A 86 -1.28 10.89 -8.12
CA HIS A 86 -0.22 11.69 -8.76
C HIS A 86 -0.59 12.29 -10.13
N CYS A 87 -1.73 11.95 -10.74
CA CYS A 87 -2.18 12.53 -12.02
C CYS A 87 -2.95 13.86 -11.87
N HIS A 88 -2.73 14.65 -10.81
CA HIS A 88 -3.19 16.05 -10.73
C HIS A 88 -1.97 16.97 -10.61
N GLY A 89 -1.30 17.23 -11.75
CA GLY A 89 -0.09 18.05 -11.75
C GLY A 89 0.64 18.21 -13.09
N THR A 90 -0.09 18.35 -14.21
CA THR A 90 0.42 19.06 -15.40
C THR A 90 -0.64 20.05 -15.86
N GLY A 91 -0.96 21.00 -15.00
CA GLY A 91 -1.49 22.29 -15.40
C GLY A 91 -0.34 23.28 -15.45
N LEU A 92 0.42 23.24 -16.54
CA LEU A 92 1.05 24.45 -17.09
C LEU A 92 0.00 25.14 -17.97
#